data_AF-X1NXT4-F1
#
_entry.id   AF-X1NXT4-F1
#
_cell.length_a   1.000
_cell.length_b   1.000
_cell.length_c   1.000
_cell.angle_alpha   90.00
_cell.angle_beta   90.00
_cell.angle_gamma   90.00
#
_symmetry.space_group_name_H-M   'P 1'
#
loop_
_entity.id
_entity.type
_entity.pdbx_description
1 polymer ?
#
loop_
_entity_poly.entity_id
_entity_poly.type
_entity_poly.pdbx_seq_one_letter_code
_entity_poly.pdbx_strand_id
1 'polypeptide(L)'
;MRFERGIRPELTLPALKRATQLIVQLAGGEAAKGVIDVYPGKRGQEPILLSTGKVKTVLGVEFSLDQIVGALTSLGFDCKQGDSASKIWVTAPYWRGDIHLAVDLVEEVARVIGYDEIPTTMLSQPLPRQNPEPILSLKQKAGRILTGYGFQEVITYSLTSLEMLNRLLPEPHPLEPMPLRMANPMTTDRKYLRPNLRANLLAAFSTNRRHEDGDIRLFELGKVYLPRHNDLPDEPEVLCGILGGSRFEKSWQGKDELLDFYDARGVVE
;
A
#
# COMPACT_ATOMS: atom_id res chain seq x y z
N MET A 1 14.33 -5.18 -19.59
CA MET A 1 13.72 -3.90 -19.16
C MET A 1 13.42 -2.84 -20.22
N ARG A 2 14.18 -2.63 -21.32
CA ARG A 2 13.78 -1.59 -22.31
C ARG A 2 12.47 -1.95 -23.04
N PHE A 3 12.37 -3.17 -23.57
CA PHE A 3 11.15 -3.64 -24.24
C PHE A 3 9.95 -3.76 -23.30
N GLU A 4 10.16 -4.19 -22.06
CA GLU A 4 9.11 -4.25 -21.02
C GLU A 4 8.51 -2.86 -20.69
N ARG A 5 9.29 -1.79 -20.84
CA ARG A 5 8.83 -0.41 -20.62
C ARG A 5 8.21 0.24 -21.86
N GLY A 6 8.05 -0.51 -22.96
CA GLY A 6 7.38 -0.03 -24.17
C GLY A 6 8.20 0.98 -24.97
N ILE A 7 9.23 0.53 -25.70
CA ILE A 7 9.96 1.40 -26.64
C ILE A 7 9.03 1.78 -27.79
N ARG A 8 8.97 3.08 -28.09
CA ARG A 8 8.19 3.62 -29.20
C ARG A 8 8.75 3.16 -30.54
N PRO A 9 7.93 2.55 -31.43
CA PRO A 9 8.40 2.06 -32.72
C PRO A 9 9.06 3.13 -33.59
N GLU A 10 8.63 4.39 -33.41
CA GLU A 10 9.15 5.56 -34.12
C GLU A 10 10.66 5.80 -33.86
N LEU A 11 11.22 5.30 -32.75
CA LEU A 11 12.66 5.39 -32.44
C LEU A 11 13.53 4.45 -33.30
N THR A 12 12.94 3.43 -33.92
CA THR A 12 13.69 2.38 -34.64
C THR A 12 14.49 2.97 -35.79
N LEU A 13 13.87 3.83 -36.61
CA LEU A 13 14.53 4.43 -37.78
C LEU A 13 15.66 5.42 -37.41
N PRO A 14 15.46 6.40 -36.49
CA PRO A 14 16.55 7.24 -36.02
C PRO A 14 17.71 6.45 -35.41
N ALA A 15 17.41 5.45 -34.58
CA ALA A 15 18.42 4.61 -33.95
C ALA A 15 19.21 3.80 -34.98
N LEU A 16 18.53 3.17 -35.95
CA LEU A 16 19.16 2.43 -37.04
C LEU A 16 20.11 3.32 -37.84
N LYS A 17 19.65 4.49 -38.27
CA LYS A 17 20.48 5.44 -39.05
C LYS A 17 21.70 5.89 -38.27
N ARG A 18 21.54 6.19 -36.97
CA ARG A 18 22.66 6.58 -36.12
C ARG A 18 23.65 5.45 -35.91
N ALA A 19 23.18 4.21 -35.72
CA ALA A 19 24.04 3.05 -35.60
C ALA A 19 24.83 2.80 -36.90
N THR A 20 24.18 2.82 -38.06
CA THR A 20 24.85 2.68 -39.36
C THR A 20 25.90 3.77 -39.59
N GLN A 21 25.59 5.02 -39.26
CA GLN A 21 26.55 6.12 -39.36
C GLN A 21 27.80 5.87 -38.51
N LEU A 22 27.61 5.41 -37.27
CA LEU A 22 28.72 5.11 -36.36
C LEU A 22 29.55 3.92 -36.84
N ILE A 23 28.93 2.88 -37.38
CA ILE A 23 29.64 1.72 -37.94
C ILE A 23 30.55 2.17 -39.09
N VAL A 24 30.02 2.93 -40.05
CA VAL A 24 30.81 3.44 -41.19
C VAL A 24 31.98 4.32 -40.71
N GLN A 25 31.74 5.18 -39.72
CA GLN A 25 32.78 6.08 -39.19
C GLN A 25 33.88 5.36 -38.39
N LEU A 26 33.53 4.33 -37.63
CA LEU A 26 34.44 3.72 -36.65
C LEU A 26 35.05 2.40 -37.13
N ALA A 27 34.29 1.61 -37.90
CA ALA A 27 34.70 0.29 -38.38
C ALA A 27 34.91 0.24 -39.91
N GLY A 28 34.54 1.32 -40.62
CA GLY A 28 34.57 1.38 -42.08
C GLY A 28 33.39 0.66 -42.74
N GLY A 29 33.52 0.39 -44.04
CA GLY A 29 32.46 -0.23 -44.86
C GLY A 29 31.56 0.78 -45.59
N GLU A 30 30.70 0.27 -46.47
CA GLU A 30 29.76 1.06 -47.27
C GLU A 30 28.32 0.71 -46.90
N ALA A 31 27.52 1.72 -46.56
CA ALA A 31 26.12 1.52 -46.24
C ALA A 31 25.30 1.33 -47.53
N ALA A 32 24.48 0.26 -47.57
CA ALA A 32 23.54 0.04 -48.65
C ALA A 32 22.50 1.18 -48.75
N LYS A 33 21.98 1.42 -49.95
CA LYS A 33 20.93 2.43 -50.19
C LYS A 33 19.56 1.89 -49.77
N GLY A 34 18.81 2.72 -49.04
CA GLY A 34 17.45 2.40 -48.59
C GLY A 34 17.39 1.73 -47.21
N VAL A 35 16.17 1.54 -46.71
CA VAL A 35 15.87 0.84 -45.46
C VAL A 35 14.65 -0.05 -45.69
N ILE A 36 14.70 -1.28 -45.23
CA ILE A 36 13.54 -2.18 -45.21
C ILE A 36 12.85 -1.98 -43.85
N ASP A 37 11.66 -1.40 -43.85
CA ASP A 37 10.84 -1.17 -42.64
C ASP A 37 9.47 -1.83 -42.80
N VAL A 38 9.20 -2.85 -42.00
CA VAL A 38 7.94 -3.61 -42.02
C VAL A 38 7.13 -3.23 -40.78
N TYR A 39 6.28 -2.21 -40.94
CA TYR A 39 5.46 -1.67 -39.84
C TYR A 39 3.95 -1.73 -40.17
N PRO A 40 3.34 -2.92 -40.12
CA PRO A 40 1.90 -3.07 -40.36
C PRO A 40 1.09 -2.35 -39.27
N GLY A 41 0.02 -1.67 -39.65
CA GLY A 41 -0.90 -1.02 -38.70
C GLY A 41 -0.35 0.25 -38.03
N LYS A 42 0.61 0.94 -38.65
CA LYS A 42 1.12 2.23 -38.18
C LYS A 42 -0.02 3.21 -37.88
N ARG A 43 -0.14 3.63 -36.63
CA ARG A 43 -1.10 4.65 -36.19
C ARG A 43 -0.37 5.96 -35.92
N GLY A 44 -0.92 7.07 -36.40
CA GLY A 44 -0.49 8.40 -35.98
C GLY A 44 -0.86 8.63 -34.52
N GLN A 45 -0.18 9.58 -33.87
CA GLN A 45 -0.66 10.06 -32.59
C GLN A 45 -1.87 10.97 -32.84
N GLU A 46 -3.00 10.65 -32.20
CA GLU A 46 -4.19 11.47 -32.29
C GLU A 46 -4.02 12.72 -31.41
N PRO A 47 -4.39 13.91 -31.93
CA PRO A 47 -4.32 15.12 -31.14
C PRO A 47 -5.35 15.08 -30.00
N ILE A 48 -4.94 15.52 -28.82
CA ILE A 48 -5.77 15.58 -27.63
C ILE A 48 -6.27 17.01 -27.46
N LEU A 49 -7.59 17.18 -27.30
CA LEU A 49 -8.18 18.48 -27.04
C LEU A 49 -8.01 18.86 -25.56
N LEU A 50 -7.33 19.97 -25.29
CA LEU A 50 -7.18 20.54 -23.96
C LEU A 50 -7.82 21.93 -23.90
N SER A 51 -8.51 22.24 -22.79
CA SER A 51 -9.09 23.56 -22.54
C SER A 51 -8.55 24.16 -21.24
N THR A 52 -8.46 25.50 -21.18
CA THR A 52 -8.09 26.22 -19.95
C THR A 52 -9.04 25.89 -18.80
N GLY A 53 -10.33 25.71 -19.09
CA GLY A 53 -11.32 25.29 -18.11
C GLY A 53 -11.03 23.91 -17.52
N LYS A 54 -10.57 22.94 -18.34
CA LYS A 54 -10.20 21.61 -17.84
C LYS A 54 -8.99 21.68 -16.92
N VAL A 55 -7.97 22.48 -17.28
CA VAL A 55 -6.79 22.74 -16.43
C VAL A 55 -7.25 23.33 -15.09
N LYS A 56 -8.10 24.36 -15.11
CA LYS A 56 -8.67 24.98 -13.90
C LYS A 56 -9.43 23.99 -13.03
N THR A 57 -10.28 23.15 -13.63
CA THR A 57 -11.09 22.17 -12.88
C THR A 57 -10.22 21.15 -12.16
N VAL A 58 -9.10 20.73 -12.76
CA VAL A 58 -8.24 19.69 -12.20
C VAL A 58 -7.22 20.28 -11.21
N LEU A 59 -6.59 21.40 -11.55
CA LEU A 59 -5.53 22.00 -10.72
C LEU A 59 -6.06 23.00 -9.68
N GLY A 60 -7.29 23.51 -9.85
CA GLY A 60 -7.85 24.53 -8.95
C GLY A 60 -7.25 25.93 -9.13
N VAL A 61 -6.40 26.15 -10.14
CA VAL A 61 -5.77 27.44 -10.46
C VAL A 61 -5.99 27.79 -11.93
N GLU A 62 -6.13 29.08 -12.23
CA GLU A 62 -6.27 29.57 -13.59
C GLU A 62 -4.90 29.81 -14.22
N PHE A 63 -4.66 29.18 -15.36
CA PHE A 63 -3.53 29.47 -16.23
C PHE A 63 -4.02 30.03 -17.57
N SER A 64 -3.30 31.02 -18.09
CA SER A 64 -3.56 31.56 -19.42
C SER A 64 -3.25 30.51 -20.49
N LEU A 65 -3.87 30.66 -21.67
CA LEU A 65 -3.58 29.75 -22.78
C LEU A 65 -2.10 29.80 -23.18
N ASP A 66 -1.49 30.99 -23.13
CA ASP A 66 -0.07 31.18 -23.45
C ASP A 66 0.85 30.47 -22.46
N GLN A 67 0.51 30.47 -21.16
CA GLN A 67 1.26 29.70 -20.15
C GLN A 67 1.19 28.19 -20.43
N ILE A 68 -0.01 27.69 -20.74
CA ILE A 68 -0.24 26.27 -21.06
C ILE A 68 0.52 25.87 -22.32
N VAL A 69 0.39 26.65 -23.40
CA VAL A 69 1.09 26.39 -24.67
C VAL A 69 2.59 26.48 -24.49
N GLY A 70 3.10 27.49 -23.76
CA GLY A 70 4.51 27.64 -23.46
C GLY A 70 5.08 26.42 -22.73
N ALA A 71 4.37 25.95 -21.69
CA ALA A 71 4.76 24.77 -20.94
C ALA A 71 4.83 23.51 -21.82
N LEU A 72 3.78 23.22 -22.58
CA LEU A 72 3.71 22.03 -23.45
C LEU A 72 4.70 22.11 -24.62
N THR A 73 4.87 23.27 -25.25
CA THR A 73 5.81 23.44 -26.36
C THR A 73 7.27 23.26 -25.90
N SER A 74 7.60 23.69 -24.67
CA SER A 74 8.94 23.48 -24.08
C SER A 74 9.32 22.00 -23.94
N LEU A 75 8.31 21.13 -23.85
CA LEU A 75 8.45 19.67 -23.77
C LEU A 75 8.40 18.98 -25.15
N GLY A 76 8.25 19.75 -26.23
CA GLY A 76 8.22 19.26 -27.61
C GLY A 76 6.84 18.82 -28.10
N PHE A 77 5.75 19.21 -27.43
CA PHE A 77 4.39 18.98 -27.94
C PHE A 77 4.06 19.97 -29.06
N ASP A 78 3.34 19.50 -30.09
CA ASP A 78 2.78 20.36 -31.15
C ASP A 78 1.41 20.87 -30.71
N CYS A 79 1.30 22.19 -30.48
CA CYS A 79 0.08 22.85 -30.02
C CYS A 79 -0.55 23.64 -31.17
N LYS A 80 -1.77 23.27 -31.57
CA LYS A 80 -2.58 23.97 -32.57
C LYS A 80 -3.81 24.60 -31.94
N GLN A 81 -4.23 25.74 -32.44
CA GLN A 81 -5.42 26.41 -31.96
C GLN A 81 -6.66 25.52 -32.17
N GLY A 82 -7.51 25.42 -31.15
CA GLY A 82 -8.78 24.72 -31.22
C GLY A 82 -9.94 25.61 -31.69
N ASP A 83 -11.15 25.07 -31.62
CA ASP A 83 -12.36 25.75 -32.10
C ASP A 83 -12.73 27.04 -31.35
N SER A 84 -12.13 27.26 -30.16
CA SER A 84 -12.35 28.45 -29.35
C SER A 84 -11.02 28.98 -28.79
N ALA A 85 -10.99 30.27 -28.43
CA ALA A 85 -9.81 30.93 -27.85
C ALA A 85 -9.35 30.34 -26.50
N SER A 86 -10.10 29.40 -25.93
CA SER A 86 -9.80 28.69 -24.68
C SER A 86 -9.40 27.22 -24.88
N LYS A 87 -9.24 26.77 -26.13
CA LYS A 87 -8.97 25.37 -26.49
C LYS A 87 -7.76 25.25 -27.40
N ILE A 88 -6.99 24.18 -27.21
CA ILE A 88 -5.87 23.79 -28.07
C ILE A 88 -5.92 22.29 -28.38
N TRP A 89 -5.55 21.94 -29.59
CA TRP A 89 -5.25 20.58 -30.00
C TRP A 89 -3.76 20.32 -29.77
N VAL A 90 -3.46 19.32 -28.96
CA VAL A 90 -2.08 19.01 -28.56
C VAL A 90 -1.71 17.64 -29.09
N THR A 91 -0.66 17.58 -29.90
CA THR A 91 -0.08 16.31 -30.37
C THR A 91 1.19 16.05 -29.59
N ALA A 92 1.26 14.91 -28.90
CA ALA A 92 2.46 14.52 -28.17
C ALA A 92 3.63 14.23 -29.14
N PRO A 93 4.88 14.37 -28.69
CA PRO A 93 6.00 13.89 -29.47
C PRO A 93 6.09 12.37 -29.41
N TYR A 94 6.67 11.76 -30.43
CA TYR A 94 6.69 10.30 -30.58
C TYR A 94 7.38 9.54 -29.44
N TRP A 95 8.26 10.19 -28.67
CA TRP A 95 8.96 9.59 -27.52
C TRP A 95 8.12 9.59 -26.23
N ARG A 96 7.00 10.32 -26.19
CA ARG A 96 6.05 10.33 -25.07
C ARG A 96 4.98 9.28 -25.31
N GLY A 97 5.25 8.06 -24.82
CA GLY A 97 4.35 6.93 -24.92
C GLY A 97 3.27 6.87 -23.83
N ASP A 98 3.38 7.75 -22.84
CA ASP A 98 2.56 7.86 -21.64
C ASP A 98 1.37 8.82 -21.79
N ILE A 99 1.34 9.64 -22.84
CA ILE A 99 0.32 10.66 -23.06
C ILE A 99 -0.84 10.13 -23.93
N HIS A 100 -2.02 10.03 -23.34
CA HIS A 100 -3.22 9.50 -23.99
C HIS A 100 -4.48 10.34 -23.74
N LEU A 101 -4.53 11.07 -22.64
CA LEU A 101 -5.71 11.80 -22.17
C LEU A 101 -5.38 13.27 -21.89
N ALA A 102 -6.41 14.10 -21.85
CA ALA A 102 -6.27 15.52 -21.52
C ALA A 102 -5.69 15.72 -20.10
N VAL A 103 -5.93 14.80 -19.17
CA VAL A 103 -5.39 14.90 -17.80
C VAL A 103 -3.87 14.70 -17.76
N ASP A 104 -3.31 13.87 -18.65
CA ASP A 104 -1.87 13.67 -18.76
C ASP A 104 -1.19 14.98 -19.20
N LEU A 105 -1.83 15.73 -20.10
CA LEU A 105 -1.38 17.07 -20.47
C LEU A 105 -1.51 18.09 -19.32
N VAL A 106 -2.57 17.99 -18.51
CA VAL A 106 -2.74 18.83 -17.33
C VAL A 106 -1.63 18.58 -16.31
N GLU A 107 -1.24 17.32 -16.10
CA GLU A 107 -0.10 16.96 -15.25
C GLU A 107 1.20 17.58 -15.80
N GLU A 108 1.44 17.51 -17.10
CA GLU A 108 2.63 18.12 -17.72
C GLU A 108 2.67 19.64 -17.55
N VAL A 109 1.52 20.30 -17.67
CA VAL A 109 1.40 21.74 -17.38
C VAL A 109 1.73 22.02 -15.91
N ALA A 110 1.14 21.29 -14.98
CA ALA A 110 1.40 21.44 -13.54
C ALA A 110 2.88 21.21 -13.21
N ARG A 111 3.49 20.17 -13.78
CA ARG A 111 4.88 19.77 -13.55
C ARG A 111 5.87 20.81 -14.07
N VAL A 112 5.59 21.46 -15.19
CA VAL A 112 6.47 22.48 -15.78
C VAL A 112 6.32 23.83 -15.10
N ILE A 113 5.08 24.24 -14.79
CA ILE A 113 4.83 25.50 -14.07
C ILE A 113 5.32 25.41 -12.62
N GLY A 114 5.16 24.24 -12.01
CA GLY A 114 5.55 23.96 -10.63
C GLY A 114 4.33 23.65 -9.76
N TYR A 115 4.42 22.57 -8.98
CA TYR A 115 3.37 22.22 -8.02
C TYR A 115 3.22 23.27 -6.91
N ASP A 116 4.27 24.03 -6.60
CA ASP A 116 4.25 25.09 -5.60
C ASP A 116 3.31 26.26 -5.97
N GLU A 117 3.03 26.44 -7.27
CA GLU A 117 2.09 27.45 -7.77
C GLU A 117 0.62 27.02 -7.61
N ILE A 118 0.36 25.77 -7.24
CA ILE A 118 -0.99 25.25 -7.05
C ILE A 118 -1.43 25.53 -5.60
N PRO A 119 -2.52 26.30 -5.40
CA PRO A 119 -2.95 26.70 -4.06
C PRO A 119 -3.44 25.50 -3.26
N THR A 120 -3.01 25.41 -2.01
CA THR A 120 -3.61 24.46 -1.05
C THR A 120 -4.99 24.98 -0.64
N THR A 121 -6.03 24.21 -0.95
CA THR A 121 -7.42 24.57 -0.61
C THR A 121 -8.09 23.43 0.15
N MET A 122 -9.05 23.79 1.01
CA MET A 122 -9.92 22.80 1.65
C MET A 122 -11.00 22.35 0.67
N LEU A 123 -11.50 21.14 0.83
CA LEU A 123 -12.68 20.69 0.11
C LEU A 123 -13.85 21.65 0.40
N SER A 124 -14.55 22.07 -0.65
CA SER A 124 -15.64 23.05 -0.56
C SER A 124 -16.92 22.48 0.06
N GLN A 125 -17.01 21.16 0.18
CA GLN A 125 -18.17 20.49 0.75
C GLN A 125 -18.05 20.38 2.29
N PRO A 126 -19.16 20.56 3.02
CA PRO A 126 -19.16 20.32 4.46
C PRO A 126 -18.79 18.86 4.75
N LEU A 127 -18.10 18.64 5.87
CA LEU A 127 -17.80 17.29 6.31
C LEU A 127 -19.11 16.49 6.49
N PRO A 128 -19.18 15.25 5.97
CA PRO A 128 -20.34 14.40 6.22
C PRO A 128 -20.46 14.13 7.72
N ARG A 129 -21.69 13.82 8.18
CA ARG A 129 -21.91 13.44 9.57
C ARG A 129 -21.06 12.21 9.91
N GLN A 130 -20.32 12.28 11.01
CA GLN A 130 -19.57 11.15 11.50
C GLN A 130 -20.54 10.07 11.99
N ASN A 131 -20.42 8.85 11.46
CA ASN A 131 -21.10 7.66 11.96
C ASN A 131 -20.04 6.71 12.52
N PRO A 132 -19.61 6.88 13.79
CA PRO A 132 -18.52 6.09 14.34
C PRO A 132 -18.95 4.63 14.46
N GLU A 133 -18.12 3.70 13.97
CA GLU A 133 -18.38 2.28 14.13
C GLU A 133 -18.31 1.90 15.62
N PRO A 134 -19.37 1.33 16.22
CA PRO A 134 -19.41 1.03 17.66
C PRO A 134 -18.25 0.14 18.11
N ILE A 135 -17.79 -0.77 17.25
CA ILE A 135 -16.68 -1.67 17.54
C ILE A 135 -15.36 -0.93 17.76
N LEU A 136 -15.10 0.18 17.05
CA LEU A 136 -13.88 0.97 17.23
C LEU A 136 -13.86 1.64 18.61
N SER A 137 -14.99 2.21 19.02
CA SER A 137 -15.14 2.80 20.35
C SER A 137 -14.97 1.75 21.45
N LEU A 138 -15.57 0.56 21.27
CA LEU A 138 -15.44 -0.55 22.21
C LEU A 138 -13.99 -1.00 22.37
N LYS A 139 -13.25 -1.19 21.26
CA LYS A 139 -11.83 -1.56 21.30
C LYS A 139 -10.99 -0.54 22.05
N GLN A 140 -11.16 0.75 21.76
CA GLN A 140 -10.43 1.82 22.44
C GLN A 140 -10.73 1.83 23.94
N LYS A 141 -12.00 1.63 24.32
CA LYS A 141 -12.40 1.54 25.72
C LYS A 141 -11.79 0.33 26.42
N ALA A 142 -11.87 -0.86 25.81
CA ALA A 142 -11.31 -2.09 26.35
C ALA A 142 -9.79 -1.98 26.53
N GLY A 143 -9.07 -1.46 25.53
CA GLY A 143 -7.63 -1.23 25.61
C GLY A 143 -7.26 -0.30 26.78
N ARG A 144 -7.96 0.83 26.93
CA ARG A 144 -7.73 1.76 28.05
C ARG A 144 -7.96 1.12 29.42
N ILE A 145 -9.01 0.32 29.55
CA ILE A 145 -9.32 -0.40 30.80
C ILE A 145 -8.18 -1.36 31.15
N LEU A 146 -7.74 -2.19 30.20
CA LEU A 146 -6.66 -3.15 30.43
C LEU A 146 -5.33 -2.48 30.75
N THR A 147 -4.99 -1.38 30.06
CA THR A 147 -3.81 -0.58 30.43
C THR A 147 -3.92 0.00 31.84
N GLY A 148 -5.13 0.36 32.27
CA GLY A 148 -5.39 0.79 33.66
C GLY A 148 -5.18 -0.31 34.69
N TYR A 149 -5.39 -1.59 34.32
CA TYR A 149 -5.08 -2.76 35.15
C TYR A 149 -3.61 -3.21 35.06
N GLY A 150 -2.75 -2.41 34.44
CA GLY A 150 -1.32 -2.69 34.31
C GLY A 150 -0.96 -3.67 33.20
N PHE A 151 -1.88 -3.95 32.26
CA PHE A 151 -1.54 -4.77 31.10
C PHE A 151 -0.81 -3.95 30.04
N GLN A 152 0.18 -4.58 29.40
CA GLN A 152 0.88 -4.06 28.24
C GLN A 152 0.24 -4.59 26.95
N GLU A 153 -0.14 -3.70 26.04
CA GLU A 153 -0.65 -4.09 24.73
C GLU A 153 0.50 -4.64 23.87
N VAL A 154 0.28 -5.78 23.22
CA VAL A 154 1.17 -6.37 22.24
C VAL A 154 0.45 -6.61 20.92
N ILE A 155 1.19 -6.52 19.82
CA ILE A 155 0.69 -6.79 18.47
C ILE A 155 1.49 -7.96 17.92
N THR A 156 0.83 -9.09 17.66
CA THR A 156 1.50 -10.29 17.16
C THR A 156 1.13 -10.57 15.71
N TYR A 157 1.91 -11.40 15.02
CA TYR A 157 1.65 -11.73 13.62
C TYR A 157 0.31 -12.47 13.47
N SER A 158 -0.49 -12.09 12.47
CA SER A 158 -1.69 -12.85 12.08
C SER A 158 -1.39 -14.28 11.61
N LEU A 159 -0.14 -14.54 11.24
CA LEU A 159 0.33 -15.84 10.75
C LEU A 159 1.05 -16.61 11.85
N THR A 160 0.82 -17.91 11.85
CA THR A 160 1.33 -18.87 12.82
C THR A 160 1.64 -20.21 12.14
N SER A 161 2.00 -21.20 12.95
CA SER A 161 2.28 -22.57 12.51
C SER A 161 1.37 -23.57 13.22
N LEU A 162 1.13 -24.72 12.59
CA LEU A 162 0.42 -25.83 13.25
C LEU A 162 1.15 -26.30 14.51
N GLU A 163 2.49 -26.23 14.53
CA GLU A 163 3.27 -26.57 15.72
C GLU A 163 2.90 -25.68 16.91
N MET A 164 2.86 -24.35 16.70
CA MET A 164 2.48 -23.40 17.75
C MET A 164 1.03 -23.60 18.21
N LEU A 165 0.12 -23.89 17.28
CA LEU A 165 -1.29 -24.13 17.61
C LEU A 165 -1.48 -25.44 18.38
N ASN A 166 -0.76 -26.50 18.01
CA ASN A 166 -0.85 -27.81 18.67
C ASN A 166 -0.32 -27.78 20.10
N ARG A 167 0.61 -26.86 20.44
CA ARG A 167 1.06 -26.66 21.84
C ARG A 167 -0.04 -26.19 22.78
N LEU A 168 -1.17 -25.71 22.27
CA LEU A 168 -2.33 -25.35 23.08
C LEU A 168 -3.21 -26.54 23.45
N LEU A 169 -3.02 -27.69 22.80
CA LEU A 169 -3.83 -28.88 23.00
C LEU A 169 -3.14 -29.80 24.02
N PRO A 170 -3.89 -30.50 24.88
CA PRO A 170 -3.33 -31.49 25.80
C PRO A 170 -2.57 -32.59 25.08
N GLU A 171 -3.08 -33.03 23.92
CA GLU A 171 -2.45 -34.00 23.04
C GLU A 171 -2.44 -33.48 21.59
N PRO A 172 -1.36 -33.70 20.82
CA PRO A 172 -1.31 -33.28 19.42
C PRO A 172 -2.32 -34.07 18.59
N HIS A 173 -3.38 -33.42 18.13
CA HIS A 173 -4.33 -33.96 17.16
C HIS A 173 -4.55 -32.97 16.00
N PRO A 174 -5.08 -33.43 14.85
CA PRO A 174 -5.45 -32.53 13.78
C PRO A 174 -6.43 -31.45 14.28
N LEU A 175 -6.16 -30.19 13.92
CA LEU A 175 -7.04 -29.08 14.25
C LEU A 175 -8.29 -29.14 13.37
N GLU A 176 -9.45 -29.15 13.99
CA GLU A 176 -10.74 -29.08 13.32
C GLU A 176 -11.53 -27.84 13.80
N PRO A 177 -11.91 -26.91 12.91
CA PRO A 177 -11.57 -26.86 11.48
C PRO A 177 -10.08 -26.56 11.24
N MET A 178 -9.55 -27.04 10.13
CA MET A 178 -8.16 -26.80 9.72
C MET A 178 -7.93 -25.30 9.48
N PRO A 179 -6.92 -24.66 10.11
CA PRO A 179 -6.63 -23.25 9.88
C PRO A 179 -6.33 -22.93 8.41
N LEU A 180 -6.68 -21.72 7.98
CA LEU A 180 -6.44 -21.27 6.61
C LEU A 180 -4.94 -21.18 6.31
N ARG A 181 -4.50 -21.89 5.27
CA ARG A 181 -3.10 -21.93 4.84
C ARG A 181 -2.82 -20.88 3.77
N MET A 182 -1.72 -20.13 3.91
CA MET A 182 -1.23 -19.27 2.83
C MET A 182 -0.64 -20.10 1.69
N ALA A 183 -0.96 -19.71 0.44
CA ALA A 183 -0.46 -20.38 -0.76
C ALA A 183 1.08 -20.25 -0.89
N ASN A 184 1.60 -19.04 -0.69
CA ASN A 184 3.02 -18.71 -0.87
C ASN A 184 3.62 -18.14 0.42
N PRO A 185 3.80 -18.97 1.47
CA PRO A 185 4.38 -18.50 2.73
C PRO A 185 5.88 -18.27 2.57
N MET A 186 6.38 -17.14 3.10
CA MET A 186 7.81 -16.82 3.08
C MET A 186 8.64 -17.75 3.99
N THR A 187 8.04 -18.22 5.08
CA THR A 187 8.71 -19.08 6.07
C THR A 187 7.78 -20.18 6.58
N THR A 188 8.35 -21.23 7.18
CA THR A 188 7.58 -22.39 7.67
C THR A 188 6.82 -22.15 8.95
N ASP A 189 7.30 -21.22 9.79
CA ASP A 189 6.68 -20.77 11.04
C ASP A 189 5.46 -19.85 10.81
N ARG A 190 5.25 -19.36 9.58
CA ARG A 190 4.19 -18.39 9.21
C ARG A 190 3.35 -18.87 8.04
N LYS A 191 2.81 -20.08 8.18
CA LYS A 191 2.07 -20.78 7.11
C LYS A 191 0.56 -20.65 7.21
N TYR A 192 0.02 -20.45 8.41
CA TYR A 192 -1.41 -20.53 8.69
C TYR A 192 -1.91 -19.24 9.32
N LEU A 193 -3.12 -18.81 9.00
CA LEU A 193 -3.77 -17.72 9.73
C LEU A 193 -4.18 -18.20 11.12
N ARG A 194 -3.99 -17.35 12.12
CA ARG A 194 -4.28 -17.67 13.52
C ARG A 194 -5.80 -17.82 13.74
N PRO A 195 -6.29 -18.97 14.27
CA PRO A 195 -7.69 -19.12 14.68
C PRO A 195 -7.96 -18.54 16.07
N ASN A 196 -6.90 -18.22 16.84
CA ASN A 196 -6.99 -17.59 18.16
C ASN A 196 -5.75 -16.72 18.43
N LEU A 197 -5.84 -15.82 19.42
CA LEU A 197 -4.71 -14.99 19.86
C LEU A 197 -3.83 -15.67 20.92
N ARG A 198 -4.34 -16.73 21.57
CA ARG A 198 -3.69 -17.38 22.71
C ARG A 198 -2.33 -17.96 22.36
N ALA A 199 -2.20 -18.63 21.20
CA ALA A 199 -0.92 -19.23 20.78
C ALA A 199 0.19 -18.18 20.70
N ASN A 200 -0.14 -17.02 20.13
CA ASN A 200 0.80 -15.94 19.94
C ASN A 200 1.14 -15.23 21.26
N LEU A 201 0.14 -14.96 22.09
CA LEU A 201 0.34 -14.37 23.40
C LEU A 201 1.16 -15.26 24.33
N LEU A 202 0.95 -16.58 24.30
CA LEU A 202 1.76 -17.53 25.06
C LEU A 202 3.22 -17.58 24.56
N ALA A 203 3.44 -17.48 23.25
CA ALA A 203 4.77 -17.39 22.69
C ALA A 203 5.48 -16.08 23.11
N ALA A 204 4.76 -14.95 23.07
CA ALA A 204 5.26 -13.67 23.56
C ALA A 204 5.58 -13.72 25.05
N PHE A 205 4.66 -14.26 25.87
CA PHE A 205 4.85 -14.45 27.30
C PHE A 205 6.07 -15.33 27.59
N SER A 206 6.19 -16.49 26.93
CA SER A 206 7.32 -17.40 27.10
C SER A 206 8.66 -16.76 26.74
N THR A 207 8.68 -15.89 25.73
CA THR A 207 9.89 -15.16 25.32
C THR A 207 10.29 -14.12 26.38
N ASN A 208 9.34 -13.34 26.88
CA ASN A 208 9.59 -12.33 27.92
C ASN A 208 9.98 -12.98 29.26
N ARG A 209 9.35 -14.11 29.62
CA ARG A 209 9.65 -14.84 30.87
C ARG A 209 11.10 -15.34 30.96
N ARG A 210 11.83 -15.43 29.85
CA ARG A 210 13.27 -15.78 29.85
C ARG A 210 14.17 -14.62 30.25
N HIS A 211 13.64 -13.39 30.22
CA HIS A 211 14.38 -12.16 30.48
C HIS A 211 13.85 -11.42 31.71
N GLU A 212 12.61 -11.68 32.12
CA GLU A 212 11.96 -11.03 33.26
C GLU A 212 11.38 -12.05 34.25
N ASP A 213 11.85 -11.99 35.50
CA ASP A 213 11.33 -12.79 36.61
C ASP A 213 10.08 -12.18 37.27
N GLY A 214 9.72 -10.95 36.89
CA GLY A 214 8.63 -10.15 37.46
C GLY A 214 7.22 -10.57 37.02
N ASP A 215 6.25 -9.70 37.25
CA ASP A 215 4.89 -9.87 36.76
C ASP A 215 4.80 -9.47 35.28
N ILE A 216 4.20 -10.34 34.48
CA ILE A 216 4.01 -10.13 33.04
C ILE A 216 2.51 -10.16 32.78
N ARG A 217 1.99 -9.02 32.33
CA ARG A 217 0.58 -8.83 31.97
C ARG A 217 0.53 -8.32 30.54
N LEU A 218 0.16 -9.17 29.59
CA LEU A 218 0.09 -8.82 28.18
C LEU A 218 -1.34 -8.97 27.68
N PHE A 219 -1.76 -8.11 26.76
CA PHE A 219 -3.01 -8.30 26.04
C PHE A 219 -2.88 -7.95 24.57
N GLU A 220 -3.73 -8.54 23.75
CA GLU A 220 -3.86 -8.21 22.33
C GLU A 220 -5.34 -8.08 21.97
N LEU A 221 -5.66 -7.02 21.23
CA LEU A 221 -6.91 -6.82 20.54
C LEU A 221 -6.67 -7.03 19.04
N GLY A 222 -7.25 -8.08 18.47
CA GLY A 222 -7.05 -8.31 17.05
C GLY A 222 -7.93 -9.38 16.45
N LYS A 223 -7.89 -9.44 15.13
CA LYS A 223 -8.63 -10.42 14.35
C LYS A 223 -8.06 -11.82 14.50
N VAL A 224 -8.98 -12.77 14.51
CA VAL A 224 -8.72 -14.19 14.28
C VAL A 224 -9.44 -14.61 13.01
N TYR A 225 -9.01 -15.71 12.40
CA TYR A 225 -9.52 -16.14 11.10
C TYR A 225 -10.16 -17.51 11.23
N LEU A 226 -11.48 -17.54 11.17
CA LEU A 226 -12.26 -18.78 11.29
C LEU A 226 -12.61 -19.28 9.89
N PRO A 227 -12.16 -20.49 9.50
CA PRO A 227 -12.42 -21.04 8.18
C PRO A 227 -13.91 -21.19 7.89
N ARG A 228 -14.34 -20.80 6.69
CA ARG A 228 -15.66 -21.10 6.12
C ARG A 228 -15.51 -21.91 4.84
N HIS A 229 -16.49 -22.75 4.53
CA HIS A 229 -16.42 -23.61 3.34
C HIS A 229 -16.64 -22.80 2.06
N ASN A 230 -15.63 -22.81 1.16
CA ASN A 230 -15.65 -22.13 -0.15
C ASN A 230 -16.02 -20.63 -0.08
N ASP A 231 -15.65 -19.96 1.01
CA ASP A 231 -15.90 -18.53 1.21
C ASP A 231 -14.72 -17.87 1.95
N LEU A 232 -14.70 -16.54 2.01
CA LEU A 232 -13.79 -15.78 2.88
C LEU A 232 -13.99 -16.21 4.34
N PRO A 233 -12.93 -16.20 5.18
CA PRO A 233 -13.09 -16.50 6.60
C PRO A 233 -14.02 -15.51 7.31
N ASP A 234 -14.59 -15.95 8.43
CA ASP A 234 -15.07 -15.00 9.42
C ASP A 234 -13.87 -14.40 10.16
N GLU A 235 -13.85 -13.08 10.28
CA GLU A 235 -12.76 -12.32 10.91
C GLU A 235 -13.21 -11.59 12.18
N PRO A 236 -13.68 -12.30 13.22
CA PRO A 236 -14.12 -11.64 14.44
C PRO A 236 -12.94 -10.97 15.15
N GLU A 237 -13.23 -9.83 15.74
CA GLU A 237 -12.32 -9.11 16.63
C GLU A 237 -12.34 -9.78 18.00
N VAL A 238 -11.17 -10.18 18.49
CA VAL A 238 -11.01 -10.89 19.75
C VAL A 238 -10.09 -10.08 20.66
N LEU A 239 -10.47 -10.02 21.94
CA LEU A 239 -9.60 -9.57 23.01
C LEU A 239 -9.05 -10.79 23.73
N CYS A 240 -7.73 -10.86 23.91
CA CYS A 240 -7.11 -11.89 24.71
C CYS A 240 -6.08 -11.27 25.65
N GLY A 241 -6.13 -11.64 26.92
CA GLY A 241 -5.15 -11.26 27.93
C GLY A 241 -4.42 -12.48 28.46
N ILE A 242 -3.18 -12.29 28.89
CA ILE A 242 -2.39 -13.27 29.63
C ILE A 242 -1.71 -12.55 30.80
N LEU A 243 -1.77 -13.16 31.98
CA LEU A 243 -1.12 -12.69 33.19
C LEU A 243 -0.36 -13.84 33.85
N GLY A 244 0.78 -13.53 34.45
CA GLY A 244 1.54 -14.51 35.22
C GLY A 244 2.70 -13.85 35.96
N GLY A 245 3.16 -14.50 37.03
CA GLY A 245 4.15 -13.96 37.96
C GLY A 245 3.53 -13.53 39.28
N SER A 246 4.16 -12.57 39.95
CA SER A 246 3.72 -12.05 41.25
C SER A 246 2.46 -11.17 41.12
N ARG A 247 1.58 -11.21 42.13
CA ARG A 247 0.36 -10.40 42.20
C ARG A 247 0.65 -8.91 42.37
N PHE A 248 1.69 -8.60 43.12
CA PHE A 248 2.14 -7.25 43.41
C PHE A 248 3.57 -7.02 42.91
N GLU A 249 3.88 -5.78 42.55
CA GLU A 249 5.28 -5.39 42.34
C GLU A 249 6.10 -5.62 43.61
N LYS A 250 7.37 -5.97 43.43
CA LYS A 250 8.31 -6.15 44.54
C LYS A 250 8.43 -4.83 45.30
N SER A 251 7.90 -4.82 46.51
CA SER A 251 7.93 -3.66 47.40
C SER A 251 8.28 -4.08 48.82
N TRP A 252 8.83 -3.15 49.60
CA TRP A 252 9.22 -3.39 50.99
C TRP A 252 8.04 -3.74 51.92
N GLN A 253 6.81 -3.42 51.51
CA GLN A 253 5.55 -3.73 52.22
C GLN A 253 4.83 -4.94 51.62
N GLY A 254 5.23 -5.39 50.44
CA GLY A 254 4.50 -6.37 49.65
C GLY A 254 4.73 -7.79 50.16
N LYS A 255 3.64 -8.58 50.19
CA LYS A 255 3.74 -10.02 50.32
C LYS A 255 4.05 -10.62 48.95
N ASP A 256 4.92 -11.62 48.92
CA ASP A 256 5.25 -12.36 47.70
C ASP A 256 4.14 -13.38 47.40
N GLU A 257 3.00 -12.89 46.93
CA GLU A 257 1.86 -13.69 46.51
C GLU A 257 1.87 -13.85 44.99
N LEU A 258 1.61 -15.06 44.50
CA LEU A 258 1.48 -15.33 43.07
C LEU A 258 0.07 -15.02 42.59
N LEU A 259 -0.04 -14.62 41.33
CA LEU A 259 -1.32 -14.48 40.64
C LEU A 259 -2.06 -15.83 40.60
N ASP A 260 -3.37 -15.78 40.81
CA ASP A 260 -4.26 -16.93 40.72
C ASP A 260 -5.37 -16.73 39.68
N PHE A 261 -6.27 -17.70 39.59
CA PHE A 261 -7.40 -17.66 38.67
C PHE A 261 -8.36 -16.48 38.94
N TYR A 262 -8.52 -16.07 40.20
CA TYR A 262 -9.44 -15.02 40.59
C TYR A 262 -8.92 -13.64 40.18
N ASP A 263 -7.59 -13.46 40.14
CA ASP A 263 -6.97 -12.26 39.57
C ASP A 263 -7.34 -12.12 38.07
N ALA A 264 -7.25 -13.21 37.31
CA ALA A 264 -7.65 -13.22 35.90
C ALA A 264 -9.15 -12.95 35.73
N ARG A 265 -9.98 -13.59 36.56
CA ARG A 265 -11.44 -13.41 36.55
C ARG A 265 -11.83 -11.95 36.86
N GLY A 266 -11.18 -11.33 37.85
CA GLY A 266 -11.47 -9.95 38.25
C GLY A 266 -11.14 -8.90 37.18
N VAL A 267 -10.26 -9.21 36.23
CA VAL A 267 -9.98 -8.34 35.07
C VAL A 267 -11.05 -8.50 33.97
N VAL A 268 -11.68 -9.67 33.90
CA VAL A 268 -12.73 -9.98 32.91
C VAL A 268 -14.10 -9.42 33.32
N GLU A 269 -14.39 -9.40 34.63
CA GLU A 269 -15.61 -8.81 35.22
C GLU A 269 -15.61 -7.27 35.13
#